data_AF-F6F375-F1
#
_entry.id   AF-F6F375-F1
#
_cell.length_a   1.000
_cell.length_b   1.000
_cell.length_c   1.000
_cell.angle_alpha   90.00
_cell.angle_beta   90.00
_cell.angle_gamma   90.00
#
_symmetry.space_group_name_H-M   'P 1'
#
loop_
_entity.id
_entity.type
_entity.pdbx_description
1 polymer ?
#
loop_
_entity_poly.entity_id
_entity_poly.type
_entity_poly.pdbx_seq_one_letter_code
_entity_poly.pdbx_strand_id
1 'polypeptide(L)' 'MDAGRFVIIDTMWVRIEGQIDCDAQMYKWRHLIENHFAKIKEFPGIATRYDKTDTSFRANLNLTATLIAVDKCPQT' A
#
# COMPACT_ATOMS: atom_id res chain seq x y z
N MET A 1 5.50 -14.62 -18.05
CA MET A 1 5.02 -15.86 -17.42
C MET A 1 6.03 -16.22 -16.34
N ASP A 2 5.80 -16.22 -15.04
CA ASP A 2 4.73 -15.79 -14.15
C ASP A 2 5.37 -15.73 -12.77
N ALA A 3 5.30 -14.59 -12.10
CA ALA A 3 5.47 -14.52 -10.65
C ALA A 3 4.77 -13.25 -10.18
N GLY A 4 3.45 -13.25 -10.36
CA GLY A 4 2.53 -12.30 -9.73
C GLY A 4 2.52 -12.47 -8.22
N ARG A 5 3.65 -12.16 -7.56
CA ARG A 5 3.74 -12.02 -6.11
C ARG A 5 3.80 -10.53 -5.75
N PHE A 6 2.89 -9.78 -6.35
CA PHE A 6 2.55 -8.46 -5.86
C PHE A 6 1.48 -8.67 -4.79
N VAL A 7 1.69 -8.09 -3.61
CA VAL A 7 0.70 -7.95 -2.53
C VAL A 7 0.49 -9.17 -1.60
N ILE A 8 1.50 -9.53 -0.80
CA ILE A 8 1.24 -10.00 0.58
C ILE A 8 2.02 -9.09 1.51
N ILE A 9 1.27 -8.22 2.17
CA ILE A 9 1.76 -7.21 3.11
C ILE A 9 2.13 -7.93 4.42
N ASP A 10 3.44 -8.12 4.61
CA ASP A 10 4.21 -7.70 5.79
C ASP A 10 4.16 -8.47 7.15
N THR A 11 3.65 -9.69 7.22
CA THR A 11 3.79 -10.48 8.48
C THR A 11 4.37 -11.88 8.32
N MET A 12 4.27 -12.48 7.14
CA MET A 12 4.69 -13.87 6.95
C MET A 12 6.20 -14.04 6.64
N TRP A 13 6.88 -12.99 6.18
CA TRP A 13 8.32 -13.06 5.84
C TRP A 13 9.27 -12.77 7.01
N VAL A 14 8.85 -11.96 8.00
CA VAL A 14 9.68 -11.62 9.18
C VAL A 14 9.80 -12.78 10.20
N ARG A 15 9.02 -13.85 10.04
CA ARG A 15 9.06 -15.02 10.94
C ARG A 15 10.23 -15.98 10.67
N ILE A 16 10.90 -15.86 9.52
CA ILE A 16 11.89 -16.85 9.05
C ILE A 16 13.34 -16.42 9.28
N GLU A 17 13.65 -15.12 9.36
CA GLU A 17 15.00 -14.65 9.70
C GLU A 17 15.01 -14.04 11.10
N GLY A 18 16.02 -14.45 11.87
CA GLY A 18 16.09 -14.36 13.31
C GLY A 18 15.70 -13.00 13.88
N GLN A 19 14.96 -13.06 15.00
CA GLN A 19 14.70 -12.01 15.99
C GLN A 19 15.36 -10.66 15.68
N ILE A 20 14.77 -9.92 14.74
CA ILE A 20 15.17 -8.55 14.44
C ILE A 20 14.79 -7.75 15.69
N ASP A 21 15.78 -7.14 16.35
CA ASP A 21 15.53 -6.23 17.46
C ASP A 21 14.46 -5.24 17.01
N CYS A 22 13.33 -5.21 17.72
CA CYS A 22 12.15 -4.43 17.35
C CYS A 22 12.49 -2.94 17.39
N ASP A 23 13.11 -2.43 16.32
CA ASP A 23 13.39 -1.02 16.15
C ASP A 23 12.04 -0.30 15.99
N ALA A 24 11.66 0.42 17.05
CA ALA A 24 10.41 1.16 17.12
C ALA A 24 10.29 2.19 15.99
N GLN A 25 11.41 2.72 15.48
CA GLN A 25 11.38 3.64 14.35
C GLN A 25 11.07 2.90 13.05
N MET A 26 11.71 1.75 12.80
CA MET A 26 11.44 0.94 11.61
C MET A 26 9.98 0.47 11.57
N TYR A 27 9.44 0.02 12.70
CA TYR A 27 8.04 -0.40 12.81
C TYR A 27 7.07 0.76 12.55
N LYS A 28 7.39 1.98 13.01
CA LYS A 28 6.58 3.18 12.77
C LYS A 28 6.50 3.54 11.28
N TRP A 29 7.62 3.54 10.57
CA TRP A 29 7.64 3.80 9.12
C TRP A 29 6.83 2.77 8.34
N ARG A 30 7.00 1.49 8.68
CA ARG A 30 6.25 0.37 8.10
C ARG A 30 4.74 0.53 8.30
N HIS A 31 4.33 0.86 9.51
CA HIS A 31 2.93 1.10 9.84
C HIS A 31 2.31 2.26 9.05
N LEU A 32 3.07 3.35 8.82
CA LEU A 32 2.61 4.47 7.99
C LEU A 32 2.35 4.04 6.54
N ILE A 33 3.25 3.22 5.99
CA ILE A 33 3.15 2.70 4.63
C ILE A 33 1.97 1.73 4.51
N GLU A 34 1.84 0.78 5.43
CA GLU A 34 0.73 -0.17 5.48
C GLU A 34 -0.63 0.53 5.57
N ASN A 35 -0.75 1.54 6.44
CA ASN A 35 -1.98 2.31 6.61
C ASN A 35 -2.34 3.10 5.33
N HIS A 36 -1.34 3.61 4.61
CA HIS A 36 -1.55 4.26 3.33
C HIS A 36 -2.06 3.29 2.26
N PHE A 37 -1.45 2.11 2.15
CA PHE A 37 -1.90 1.07 1.21
C PHE A 37 -3.23 0.44 1.59
N ALA A 38 -3.56 0.36 2.89
CA ALA A 38 -4.87 -0.08 3.35
C ALA A 38 -5.97 0.82 2.78
N LYS A 39 -5.81 2.14 2.89
CA LYS A 39 -6.73 3.13 2.32
C LYS A 39 -6.84 3.04 0.80
N ILE A 40 -5.72 2.85 0.08
CA ILE A 40 -5.76 2.69 -1.38
C ILE A 40 -6.57 1.45 -1.78
N LYS A 41 -6.51 0.37 -1.00
CA LYS A 41 -7.27 -0.87 -1.27
C LYS A 41 -8.75 -0.79 -0.92
N GLU A 42 -9.20 0.22 -0.19
CA GLU A 42 -10.64 0.46 0.03
C GLU A 42 -11.34 0.82 -1.28
N PHE A 43 -10.62 1.29 -2.29
CA PHE A 43 -11.16 1.60 -3.61
C PHE A 43 -11.34 0.32 -4.43
N PRO A 44 -12.59 -0.14 -4.67
CA PRO A 44 -12.85 -1.45 -5.26
C PRO A 44 -12.30 -1.58 -6.68
N GLY A 45 -12.24 -0.49 -7.45
CA GLY A 45 -11.68 -0.48 -8.80
C GLY A 45 -10.17 -0.78 -8.84
N ILE A 46 -9.42 -0.32 -7.84
CA ILE A 46 -7.99 -0.58 -7.70
C ILE A 46 -7.76 -1.98 -7.10
N ALA A 47 -8.52 -2.33 -6.07
CA ALA A 47 -8.39 -3.63 -5.39
C ALA A 47 -8.67 -4.82 -6.30
N THR A 48 -9.67 -4.70 -7.18
CA THR A 48 -10.05 -5.78 -8.13
C THR A 48 -9.35 -5.67 -9.48
N ARG A 49 -8.56 -4.60 -9.72
CA ARG A 49 -7.94 -4.29 -11.02
C ARG A 49 -8.97 -4.35 -12.17
N TYR A 50 -10.05 -3.58 -12.03
CA TYR A 50 -11.13 -3.56 -13.03
C TYR A 50 -10.73 -2.87 -14.34
N ASP A 51 -9.71 -2.01 -14.28
CA ASP A 51 -9.17 -1.27 -15.41
C ASP A 51 -8.61 -2.20 -16.50
N LYS A 52 -9.13 -2.06 -17.73
CA LYS A 52 -8.68 -2.84 -18.90
C LYS A 52 -7.28 -2.45 -19.39
N THR A 53 -6.83 -1.23 -19.09
CA THR A 53 -5.57 -0.67 -19.59
C THR A 53 -4.66 -0.30 -18.42
N ASP A 54 -3.36 -0.57 -18.56
CA ASP A 54 -2.37 -0.22 -17.53
C ASP A 54 -2.32 1.28 -17.25
N THR A 55 -2.52 2.10 -18.29
CA THR A 55 -2.56 3.56 -18.18
C THR A 55 -3.72 4.06 -17.34
N SER A 56 -4.93 3.50 -17.50
CA SER A 56 -6.08 3.91 -16.70
C SER A 56 -5.93 3.46 -15.25
N PHE A 57 -5.40 2.26 -15.02
CA PHE A 57 -5.06 1.76 -13.69
C PHE A 57 -4.05 2.68 -12.97
N ARG A 58 -2.96 3.06 -13.64
CA ARG A 58 -1.95 3.98 -13.08
C ARG A 58 -2.52 5.37 -12.81
N ALA A 59 -3.37 5.90 -13.69
CA ALA A 59 -4.03 7.18 -13.47
C ALA A 59 -4.95 7.13 -12.23
N ASN A 60 -5.72 6.07 -12.08
CA ASN A 60 -6.63 5.88 -10.94
C ASN A 60 -5.87 5.70 -9.61
N LEU A 61 -4.76 4.96 -9.63
CA LEU A 61 -3.86 4.82 -8.49
C LEU A 61 -3.28 6.17 -8.06
N ASN A 62 -2.76 6.95 -9.02
CA ASN A 62 -2.18 8.27 -8.74
C ASN A 62 -3.23 9.26 -8.22
N LEU A 63 -4.44 9.24 -8.79
CA LEU A 63 -5.56 10.06 -8.33
C LEU A 63 -5.91 9.72 -6.89
N THR A 64 -6.06 8.44 -6.58
CA THR A 64 -6.41 7.96 -5.24
C THR A 64 -5.33 8.30 -4.21
N ALA A 65 -4.06 8.12 -4.56
CA ALA A 65 -2.94 8.51 -3.70
C ALA A 65 -2.95 10.02 -3.41
N THR A 66 -3.23 10.84 -4.42
CA THR A 66 -3.35 12.30 -4.28
C THR A 66 -4.52 12.69 -3.39
N LEU A 67 -5.68 12.04 -3.55
CA LEU A 67 -6.85 12.28 -2.70
C LEU A 67 -6.58 11.95 -1.23
N ILE A 68 -5.93 10.81 -0.96
CA ILE A 68 -5.55 10.42 0.40
C ILE A 68 -4.52 11.40 1.00
N ALA A 69 -3.60 11.92 0.17
CA ALA A 69 -2.61 12.91 0.63
C ALA A 69 -3.26 14.26 0.96
N VAL A 70 -4.23 14.71 0.15
CA VAL A 70 -4.98 15.96 0.41
C VAL A 70 -5.89 15.80 1.63
N ASP A 71 -6.55 14.66 1.82
CA ASP A 71 -7.35 14.36 3.02
C ASP A 71 -6.52 14.37 4.32
N LYS A 72 -5.24 13.99 4.23
CA LYS A 72 -4.30 14.02 5.35
C LYS A 72 -3.69 15.40 5.61
N CYS A 73 -3.86 16.35 4.69
CA CYS A 73 -3.50 17.74 4.92
C CYS A 73 -4.61 18.37 5.76
N PRO A 74 -4.34 18.87 6.98
CA PRO A 74 -5.33 19.65 7.70
C PRO A 74 -5.60 20.91 6.89
N GLN A 75 -6.79 21.01 6.28
CA GLN A 75 -7.34 22.30 5.86
C GLN A 75 -7.23 23.27 7.04
N THR A 76 -6.68 24.45 6.76
CA THR A 76 -6.51 25.56 7.70
C THR A 76 -7.82 25.94 8.38
#